data_AF-A0A6A0AL16-F1
#
_entry.id   AF-A0A6A0AL16-F1
#
_cell.length_a   1.000
_cell.length_b   1.000
_cell.length_c   1.000
_cell.angle_alpha   90.00
_cell.angle_beta   90.00
_cell.angle_gamma   90.00
#
_symmetry.space_group_name_H-M   'P 1'
#
loop_
_entity.id
_entity.type
_entity.pdbx_description
1 polymer ?
#
loop_
_entity_poly.entity_id
_entity_poly.type
_entity_poly.pdbx_seq_one_letter_code
_entity_poly.pdbx_strand_id
1 'polypeptide(L)'
;KTRCINHFLINDSWYLVDLPGYGYARTGFSTRGMFDKFTKDYFLKRPNLVMVYLLVDASIQPQAVDLEYAAWLRAMGVRFTLVFT
;
A
#
# COMPACT_ATOMS: atom_id res chain seq x y z
N LYS A 1 16.52 -7.77 -2.80
CA LYS A 1 16.56 -6.32 -3.14
C LYS A 1 15.48 -5.62 -2.34
N THR A 2 15.88 -4.76 -1.40
CA THR A 2 14.96 -3.95 -0.59
C THR A 2 14.17 -3.04 -1.52
N ARG A 3 12.83 -3.12 -1.51
CA ARG A 3 11.98 -2.22 -2.28
C ARG A 3 11.83 -0.92 -1.47
N CYS A 4 12.27 0.19 -2.04
CA CYS A 4 12.16 1.52 -1.43
C CYS A 4 10.73 2.07 -1.59
N ILE A 5 10.39 3.11 -0.82
CA ILE A 5 9.22 3.95 -1.12
C ILE A 5 9.65 5.01 -2.11
N ASN A 6 9.01 5.02 -3.28
CA ASN A 6 9.33 5.98 -4.32
C ASN A 6 8.42 7.20 -4.18
N HIS A 7 9.01 8.39 -4.13
CA HIS A 7 8.29 9.65 -4.06
C HIS A 7 8.44 10.39 -5.38
N PHE A 8 7.31 10.73 -6.00
CA PHE A 8 7.24 11.49 -7.24
C PHE A 8 6.63 12.86 -6.92
N LEU A 9 7.40 13.93 -7.10
CA LEU A 9 6.90 15.29 -6.95
C LEU A 9 6.14 15.66 -8.23
N ILE A 10 4.85 16.00 -8.07
CA ILE A 10 3.96 16.36 -9.17
C ILE A 10 3.70 17.87 -9.11
N ASN A 11 3.94 18.55 -10.24
CA ASN A 11 3.72 19.99 -10.40
C ASN A 11 4.28 20.83 -9.24
N ASP A 12 5.43 20.41 -8.69
CA ASP A 12 6.11 21.03 -7.54
C ASP A 12 5.23 21.31 -6.32
N SER A 13 4.12 20.57 -6.16
CA SER A 13 3.07 20.91 -5.18
C SER A 13 2.61 19.74 -4.32
N TRP A 14 2.62 18.51 -4.84
CA TRP A 14 2.21 17.33 -4.08
C TRP A 14 2.97 16.08 -4.49
N TYR A 15 2.96 15.07 -3.62
CA TYR A 15 3.67 13.81 -3.85
C TYR A 15 2.70 12.70 -4.20
N LEU A 16 2.98 12.02 -5.32
CA LEU A 16 2.50 10.67 -5.56
C LEU A 16 3.52 9.69 -5.01
N VAL A 17 3.08 8.72 -4.23
CA VAL A 17 3.97 7.81 -3.51
C VAL A 17 3.66 6.37 -3.86
N ASP A 18 4.67 5.65 -4.35
CA ASP A 18 4.61 4.24 -4.66
C ASP A 18 5.22 3.42 -3.52
N LEU A 19 4.41 2.53 -2.97
CA LEU A 19 4.74 1.68 -1.83
C LEU A 19 5.05 0.26 -2.33
N PRO A 20 5.94 -0.47 -1.65
CA PRO A 20 6.14 -1.88 -1.96
C PRO A 20 4.82 -2.66 -1.94
N GLY A 21 4.54 -3.38 -3.04
CA GLY A 21 3.30 -4.14 -3.15
C GLY A 21 3.08 -5.12 -1.99
N TYR A 22 1.89 -5.06 -1.39
CA TYR A 22 1.48 -5.90 -0.26
C TYR A 22 1.39 -7.40 -0.61
N GLY A 23 1.20 -7.72 -1.88
CA GLY A 23 1.29 -9.08 -2.43
C GLY A 23 2.71 -9.56 -2.77
N TYR A 24 3.72 -8.68 -2.75
CA TYR A 24 5.11 -9.02 -3.13
C TYR A 24 5.89 -9.79 -2.06
N ALA A 25 5.19 -10.65 -1.33
CA ALA A 25 5.68 -11.44 -0.21
C ALA A 25 6.24 -12.82 -0.60
N ARG A 26 6.70 -13.01 -1.84
CA ARG A 26 7.42 -14.24 -2.25
C ARG A 26 8.90 -14.25 -1.85
N THR A 27 9.36 -13.23 -1.12
CA THR A 27 10.67 -13.21 -0.45
C THR A 27 10.50 -13.59 1.02
N GLY A 28 11.49 -14.30 1.60
CA GLY A 28 11.38 -15.04 2.87
C GLY A 28 10.67 -14.33 4.03
N PHE A 29 10.10 -15.13 4.94
CA PHE A 29 9.25 -14.73 6.07
C PHE A 29 9.68 -13.44 6.81
N SER A 30 10.99 -13.26 7.04
CA SER A 30 11.54 -12.09 7.75
C SER A 30 11.37 -10.77 6.99
N THR A 31 11.48 -10.81 5.67
CA THR A 31 11.39 -9.60 4.83
C THR A 31 9.93 -9.18 4.63
N ARG A 32 9.02 -10.16 4.57
CA ARG A 32 7.56 -9.93 4.49
C ARG A 32 7.05 -9.11 5.69
N GLY A 33 7.39 -9.53 6.91
CA GLY A 33 6.93 -8.83 8.12
C GLY A 33 7.48 -7.41 8.23
N MET A 34 8.71 -7.19 7.76
CA MET A 34 9.33 -5.85 7.77
C MET A 34 8.61 -4.89 6.82
N PHE A 35 8.29 -5.30 5.58
CA PHE A 35 7.58 -4.45 4.62
C PHE A 35 6.15 -4.17 5.03
N ASP A 36 5.45 -5.17 5.58
CA ASP A 36 4.09 -5.00 6.08
C ASP A 36 4.07 -3.97 7.22
N LYS A 37 4.97 -4.13 8.21
CA LYS A 37 5.10 -3.18 9.31
C LYS A 37 5.43 -1.77 8.82
N PHE A 38 6.38 -1.64 7.91
CA PHE A 38 6.82 -0.35 7.40
C PHE A 38 5.74 0.37 6.59
N THR A 39 4.99 -0.36 5.75
CA THR A 39 3.88 0.18 4.96
C THR A 39 2.74 0.64 5.86
N LYS A 40 2.39 -0.17 6.87
CA LYS A 40 1.37 0.18 7.87
C LYS A 40 1.79 1.40 8.69
N ASP A 41 3.05 1.46 9.11
CA ASP A 41 3.61 2.63 9.80
C ASP A 41 3.54 3.88 8.92
N TYR A 42 3.79 3.77 7.61
CA TYR A 42 3.66 4.89 6.68
C TYR A 42 2.23 5.43 6.66
N PHE A 43 1.23 4.56 6.55
CA PHE A 43 -0.17 4.98 6.52
C PHE A 43 -0.63 5.64 7.82
N LEU A 44 -0.16 5.16 8.98
CA LEU A 44 -0.60 5.65 10.28
C LEU A 44 0.13 6.93 10.74
N LYS A 45 1.40 7.09 10.37
CA LYS A 45 2.26 8.17 10.90
C LYS A 45 2.38 9.37 9.96
N ARG A 46 1.77 9.33 8.76
CA ARG A 46 1.89 10.37 7.75
C ARG A 46 0.71 11.35 7.82
N PRO A 47 0.85 12.51 8.50
CA PRO A 47 -0.27 13.43 8.70
C PRO A 47 -0.78 14.08 7.41
N ASN A 48 0.07 14.17 6.38
CA ASN A 48 -0.27 14.72 5.07
C ASN A 48 -0.72 13.64 4.06
N LEU A 49 -1.00 12.40 4.50
CA LEU A 49 -1.61 11.39 3.65
C LEU A 49 -3.08 11.75 3.40
N VAL A 50 -3.43 11.96 2.13
CA VAL A 50 -4.78 12.37 1.74
C VAL A 50 -5.65 11.18 1.33
N MET A 51 -5.10 10.27 0.52
CA MET A 51 -5.81 9.14 -0.06
C MET A 51 -4.82 8.00 -0.35
N VAL A 52 -5.26 6.77 -0.10
CA VAL A 52 -4.59 5.54 -0.56
C VAL A 52 -5.35 4.97 -1.76
N TYR A 53 -4.63 4.60 -2.81
CA TYR A 53 -5.21 3.86 -3.93
C TYR A 53 -4.77 2.39 -3.82
N LEU A 54 -5.74 1.50 -3.56
CA LEU A 54 -5.49 0.07 -3.49
C LEU A 54 -5.74 -0.53 -4.88
N LEU A 55 -4.65 -0.88 -5.58
CA LEU A 55 -4.67 -1.43 -6.93
C LEU A 55 -5.01 -2.92 -6.88
N VAL A 56 -6.10 -3.32 -7.51
CA VAL A 56 -6.59 -4.71 -7.57
C VAL A 56 -6.69 -5.12 -9.02
N ASP A 57 -6.05 -6.23 -9.38
CA ASP A 57 -6.11 -6.78 -10.74
C ASP A 57 -7.52 -7.30 -11.04
N ALA A 58 -8.18 -6.70 -12.04
CA ALA A 58 -9.55 -7.03 -12.42
C ALA A 58 -9.64 -8.28 -13.30
N SER A 59 -8.50 -8.75 -13.84
CA SER A 59 -8.43 -9.91 -14.74
C SER A 59 -8.44 -11.25 -14.00
N ILE A 60 -8.25 -11.23 -12.67
CA ILE A 60 -8.27 -12.40 -11.80
C ILE A 60 -9.31 -12.26 -10.69
N GLN A 61 -9.66 -13.37 -10.04
CA GLN A 61 -10.53 -13.30 -8.87
C GLN A 61 -9.82 -12.52 -7.73
N PRO A 62 -10.57 -11.69 -6.97
CA PRO A 62 -10.03 -10.99 -5.82
C PRO A 62 -9.29 -11.95 -4.88
N GLN A 63 -8.06 -11.60 -4.52
CA GLN A 63 -7.25 -12.44 -3.65
C GLN A 63 -7.59 -12.16 -2.19
N ALA A 64 -7.44 -13.16 -1.32
CA ALA A 64 -7.67 -12.99 0.11
C ALA A 64 -6.85 -11.82 0.70
N VAL A 65 -5.63 -11.64 0.20
CA VAL A 65 -4.75 -10.55 0.62
C VAL A 65 -5.31 -9.16 0.27
N ASP A 66 -6.03 -9.00 -0.84
CA ASP A 66 -6.68 -7.74 -1.21
C ASP A 66 -7.79 -7.38 -0.22
N LEU A 67 -8.60 -8.38 0.13
CA LEU A 67 -9.69 -8.25 1.09
C LEU A 67 -9.17 -7.94 2.50
N GLU A 68 -8.12 -8.64 2.94
CA GLU A 68 -7.46 -8.40 4.23
C GLU A 68 -6.87 -6.99 4.31
N TYR A 69 -6.21 -6.52 3.25
CA TYR A 69 -5.62 -5.17 3.22
C TYR A 69 -6.69 -4.08 3.21
N ALA A 70 -7.75 -4.24 2.40
CA ALA A 70 -8.88 -3.32 2.40
C ALA A 70 -9.57 -3.26 3.77
N ALA A 71 -9.78 -4.42 4.40
CA ALA A 71 -10.34 -4.49 5.75
C ALA A 71 -9.46 -3.80 6.79
N TRP A 72 -8.13 -3.97 6.70
CA TRP A 72 -7.17 -3.31 7.59
C TRP A 72 -7.18 -1.79 7.41
N LEU A 73 -7.14 -1.28 6.18
CA LEU A 73 -7.20 0.16 5.89
C LEU A 73 -8.47 0.78 6.48
N ARG A 74 -9.62 0.11 6.29
CA ARG A 74 -10.90 0.51 6.87
C ARG A 74 -10.85 0.52 8.40
N ALA A 75 -10.34 -0.53 9.03
CA ALA A 75 -10.27 -0.65 10.49
C ALA A 75 -9.39 0.43 11.13
N MET A 76 -8.34 0.87 10.42
CA MET A 76 -7.43 1.93 10.87
C MET A 76 -7.93 3.34 10.56
N GLY A 77 -9.09 3.48 9.91
CA GLY A 77 -9.62 4.80 9.50
C GLY A 77 -8.83 5.47 8.38
N VAL A 78 -8.02 4.71 7.64
CA VAL A 78 -7.25 5.23 6.50
C VAL A 78 -8.20 5.37 5.30
N ARG A 79 -8.30 6.59 4.75
CA ARG A 79 -9.11 6.82 3.54
C ARG A 79 -8.45 6.13 2.35
N PHE A 80 -9.20 5.26 1.67
CA PHE A 80 -8.73 4.57 0.49
C PHE A 80 -9.81 4.41 -0.59
N THR A 81 -9.36 4.26 -1.83
CA THR A 81 -10.19 3.94 -3.00
C THR A 81 -9.65 2.68 -3.66
N LEU A 82 -10.53 1.75 -4.00
CA LEU A 82 -10.20 0.59 -4.84
C LEU A 82 -10.03 1.06 -6.28
N VAL A 83 -8.94 0.68 -6.93
CA VAL A 83 -8.70 0.91 -8.35
C VAL A 83 -8.53 -0.45 -9.00
N PHE A 84 -9.49 -0.80 -9.86
CA PHE A 84 -9.42 -2.01 -10.65
C PHE A 84 -8.52 -1.77 -11.87
N THR A 85 -7.42 -2.50 -11.95
CA THR A 85 -6.41 -2.40 -13.03
C THR A 85 -6.54 -3.55 -14.01
#